data_AF-A0A4P5QSR6-F1
#
_entry.id   AF-A0A4P5QSR6-F1
#
_cell.length_a   1.000
_cell.length_b   1.000
_cell.length_c   1.000
_cell.angle_alpha   90.00
_cell.angle_beta   90.00
_cell.angle_gamma   90.00
#
_symmetry.space_group_name_H-M   'P 1'
#
loop_
_entity.id
_entity.type
_entity.pdbx_description
1 polymer ?
#
loop_
_entity_poly.entity_id
_entity_poly.type
_entity_poly.pdbx_seq_one_letter_code
_entity_poly.pdbx_strand_id
1 'polypeptide(L)'
;MSAAILQGVPGTTLDTGIWVEVPERQTMRLINLSLRLGATMVRQTVVALSDGSLVNFCYRLHGTASFRTEYARAAIVDWNGIALKVLPLERIIRSKEAADRDKDRAVLPLLRDIAASRKKLRIRR
;
A
#
# COMPACT_ATOMS: atom_id res chain seq x y z
N MET A 1 3.00 0.99 4.05
CA MET A 1 2.80 2.30 4.72
C MET A 1 2.58 3.40 3.70
N SER A 2 3.16 3.33 2.50
CA SER A 2 3.07 4.32 1.42
C SER A 2 1.65 4.88 1.19
N ALA A 3 0.63 4.03 1.06
CA ALA A 3 -0.76 4.46 0.92
C ALA A 3 -1.29 5.30 2.11
N ALA A 4 -0.88 5.00 3.33
CA ALA A 4 -1.26 5.77 4.52
C ALA A 4 -0.53 7.12 4.56
N ILE A 5 0.76 7.13 4.17
CA ILE A 5 1.58 8.35 4.10
C ILE A 5 1.03 9.31 3.05
N LEU A 6 0.70 8.83 1.86
CA LEU A 6 0.03 9.61 0.81
C LEU A 6 -1.31 10.20 1.26
N GLN A 7 -1.97 9.52 2.20
CA GLN A 7 -3.20 10.03 2.78
C GLN A 7 -2.97 11.07 3.87
N GLY A 8 -1.75 11.30 4.36
CA GLY A 8 -1.38 12.28 5.40
C GLY A 8 -1.00 11.70 6.76
N VAL A 9 -0.69 10.40 6.85
CA VAL A 9 -0.08 9.82 8.06
C VAL A 9 1.41 10.19 8.09
N PRO A 10 1.95 10.77 9.17
CA PRO A 10 3.36 11.11 9.23
C PRO A 10 4.22 9.85 9.27
N GLY A 11 5.26 9.79 8.45
CA GLY A 11 6.19 8.67 8.44
C GLY A 11 6.93 8.52 7.12
N THR A 12 7.85 7.57 7.08
CA THR A 12 8.58 7.18 5.88
C THR A 12 8.41 5.68 5.62
N THR A 13 8.76 5.23 4.41
CA THR A 13 8.69 3.84 3.98
C THR A 13 9.93 3.54 3.15
N LEU A 14 10.51 2.35 3.34
CA LEU A 14 11.69 1.90 2.57
C LEU A 14 11.29 1.31 1.22
N ASP A 15 10.06 0.79 1.12
CA ASP A 15 9.49 0.24 -0.11
C ASP A 15 8.13 0.87 -0.45
N THR A 16 7.82 0.87 -1.75
CA THR A 16 6.50 1.24 -2.28
C THR A 16 5.71 -0.03 -2.55
N GLY A 17 4.68 -0.26 -1.73
CA GLY A 17 3.78 -1.40 -1.89
C GLY A 17 2.72 -1.15 -2.98
N ILE A 18 2.73 -1.95 -4.04
CA ILE A 18 1.72 -1.92 -5.10
C ILE A 18 0.89 -3.20 -5.01
N TRP A 19 -0.40 -3.07 -4.73
CA TRP A 19 -1.32 -4.21 -4.77
C TRP A 19 -1.80 -4.42 -6.21
N VAL A 20 -1.57 -5.61 -6.75
CA VAL A 20 -2.00 -5.97 -8.11
C VAL A 20 -2.79 -7.26 -8.07
N GLU A 21 -3.95 -7.28 -8.73
CA GLU A 21 -4.70 -8.50 -9.01
C GLU A 21 -4.16 -9.14 -10.28
N VAL A 22 -3.33 -10.17 -10.10
CA VAL A 22 -2.91 -11.09 -11.17
C VAL A 22 -3.16 -12.52 -10.71
N PRO A 23 -3.48 -13.44 -11.63
CA PRO A 23 -3.47 -14.86 -11.30
C PRO A 23 -2.12 -15.27 -10.72
N GLU A 24 -2.12 -16.19 -9.74
CA GLU A 24 -0.91 -16.60 -9.02
C GLU A 24 0.21 -17.10 -9.96
N ARG A 25 -0.18 -17.80 -11.03
CA ARG A 25 0.72 -18.28 -12.09
C ARG A 25 1.30 -17.17 -12.99
N GLN A 26 0.83 -15.94 -12.83
CA GLN A 26 1.22 -14.78 -13.62
C GLN A 26 1.97 -13.71 -12.80
N THR A 27 2.27 -13.97 -11.54
CA THR A 27 3.06 -13.07 -10.67
C THR A 27 4.41 -12.71 -11.28
N MET A 28 5.05 -13.65 -11.97
CA MET A 28 6.32 -13.40 -12.69
C MET A 28 6.19 -12.42 -13.86
N ARG A 29 4.99 -12.13 -14.38
CA ARG A 29 4.83 -11.14 -15.46
C ARG A 29 5.23 -9.75 -15.01
N LEU A 30 4.89 -9.36 -13.78
CA LEU A 30 5.27 -8.06 -13.24
C LEU A 30 6.77 -7.98 -12.99
N ILE A 31 7.37 -9.04 -12.46
CA ILE A 31 8.82 -9.11 -12.27
C ILE A 31 9.55 -9.01 -13.62
N ASN A 32 9.15 -9.80 -14.62
CA ASN A 32 9.75 -9.76 -15.94
C ASN A 32 9.58 -8.40 -16.63
N LEU A 33 8.43 -7.74 -16.44
CA LEU A 33 8.22 -6.37 -16.93
C LEU A 33 9.21 -5.40 -16.26
N SER A 34 9.36 -5.46 -14.93
CA SER A 34 10.30 -4.63 -14.20
C SER A 34 11.75 -4.85 -14.66
N LEU A 35 12.17 -6.11 -14.84
CA LEU A 35 13.51 -6.44 -15.35
C LEU A 35 13.74 -5.87 -16.75
N ARG A 36 12.74 -5.96 -17.65
CA ARG A 36 12.80 -5.36 -18.99
C ARG A 36 12.91 -3.83 -18.97
N LEU A 37 12.43 -3.20 -17.90
CA LEU A 37 12.53 -1.75 -17.67
C LEU A 37 13.83 -1.37 -16.94
N GLY A 38 14.76 -2.31 -16.75
CA GLY A 38 16.06 -2.06 -16.12
C GLY A 38 16.06 -2.18 -14.59
N ALA A 39 15.00 -2.71 -13.99
CA ALA A 39 15.00 -3.02 -12.57
C ALA A 39 15.82 -4.28 -12.26
N THR A 40 16.23 -4.44 -11.01
CA THR A 40 16.89 -5.64 -10.49
C THR A 40 15.99 -6.33 -9.47
N MET A 41 15.82 -7.64 -9.58
CA MET A 41 15.06 -8.42 -8.59
C MET A 41 15.87 -8.54 -7.30
N VAL A 42 15.28 -8.14 -6.17
CA VAL A 42 15.91 -8.20 -4.83
C VAL A 42 15.39 -9.39 -4.04
N ARG A 43 14.08 -9.63 -4.10
CA ARG A 43 13.37 -10.76 -3.48
C ARG A 43 12.18 -11.14 -4.37
N GLN A 44 11.52 -12.25 -4.07
CA GLN A 44 10.42 -12.80 -4.88
C GLN A 44 9.34 -11.78 -5.29
N THR A 45 9.03 -10.80 -4.43
CA THR A 45 8.03 -9.75 -4.71
C THR A 45 8.62 -8.35 -4.76
N VAL A 46 9.94 -8.20 -4.64
CA VAL A 46 10.60 -6.89 -4.48
C VAL A 46 11.61 -6.68 -5.59
N VAL A 47 11.48 -5.56 -6.29
CA VAL A 47 12.44 -5.10 -7.30
C VAL A 47 13.03 -3.75 -6.88
N ALA A 48 14.29 -3.51 -7.24
CA ALA A 48 14.94 -2.21 -7.15
C ALA A 48 14.93 -1.57 -8.54
N LEU A 49 14.41 -0.36 -8.65
CA LEU A 49 14.46 0.45 -9.87
C LEU A 49 15.88 1.03 -10.07
N SER A 50 16.13 1.63 -11.23
CA SER A 50 17.44 2.18 -11.59
C SER A 50 17.92 3.31 -10.68
N ASP A 51 17.00 4.01 -10.02
CA ASP A 51 17.27 5.07 -9.03
C ASP A 51 17.46 4.53 -7.60
N GLY A 52 17.43 3.20 -7.41
CA GLY A 52 17.52 2.54 -6.11
C GLY A 52 16.19 2.43 -5.35
N SER A 53 15.10 2.98 -5.87
CA SER A 53 13.77 2.88 -5.25
C SER A 53 13.28 1.43 -5.22
N LEU A 54 12.73 0.98 -4.08
CA LEU A 54 12.17 -0.37 -3.94
C LEU A 54 10.67 -0.40 -4.21
N VAL A 55 10.24 -1.32 -5.06
CA VAL A 55 8.83 -1.62 -5.32
C VAL A 55 8.52 -3.04 -4.85
N ASN A 56 7.50 -3.18 -4.02
CA ASN A 56 7.04 -4.45 -3.48
C ASN A 56 5.63 -4.78 -4.02
N PHE A 57 5.53 -5.81 -4.84
CA PHE A 57 4.26 -6.27 -5.40
C PHE A 57 3.52 -7.16 -4.38
N CYS A 58 2.39 -6.65 -3.90
CA CYS A 58 1.48 -7.41 -3.06
C CYS A 58 0.44 -8.09 -3.96
N TYR A 59 0.25 -9.40 -3.83
CA TYR A 59 -0.79 -10.14 -4.56
C TYR A 59 -2.00 -10.47 -3.69
N ARG A 60 -1.81 -10.47 -2.36
CA ARG A 60 -2.85 -10.72 -1.36
C ARG A 60 -2.61 -9.77 -0.19
N LEU A 61 -3.69 -9.20 0.34
CA LEU A 61 -3.66 -8.43 1.58
C LEU A 61 -4.53 -9.13 2.62
N HIS A 62 -3.97 -9.41 3.79
CA HIS A 62 -4.71 -10.00 4.92
C HIS A 62 -5.77 -9.00 5.42
N GLY A 63 -6.88 -9.50 5.97
CA GLY A 63 -7.92 -8.66 6.58
C GLY A 63 -8.73 -7.77 5.63
N THR A 64 -8.57 -7.95 4.31
CA THR A 64 -9.25 -7.16 3.27
C THR A 64 -10.25 -8.01 2.47
N ALA A 65 -11.18 -7.35 1.79
CA ALA A 65 -12.06 -8.01 0.83
C ALA A 65 -11.28 -8.32 -0.47
N SER A 66 -11.97 -8.83 -1.50
CA SER A 66 -11.35 -9.04 -2.82
C SER A 66 -10.73 -7.73 -3.35
N PHE A 67 -9.69 -7.84 -4.18
CA PHE A 67 -9.06 -6.68 -4.81
C PHE A 67 -10.08 -5.81 -5.53
N ARG A 68 -10.97 -6.41 -6.34
CA ARG A 68 -12.04 -5.69 -7.05
C ARG A 68 -12.92 -4.88 -6.09
N THR A 69 -13.30 -5.45 -4.95
CA THR A 69 -14.11 -4.77 -3.93
C THR A 69 -13.38 -3.58 -3.31
N GLU A 70 -12.11 -3.77 -2.93
CA GLU A 70 -11.30 -2.71 -2.32
C GLU A 70 -10.95 -1.62 -3.34
N TYR A 71 -10.63 -1.99 -4.58
CA TYR A 71 -10.29 -1.07 -5.67
C TYR A 71 -11.46 -0.17 -6.08
N ALA A 72 -12.69 -0.69 -6.03
CA ALA A 72 -13.90 0.09 -6.24
C ALA A 72 -14.14 1.12 -5.13
N ARG A 73 -13.67 0.85 -3.90
CA ARG A 73 -13.82 1.69 -2.71
C ARG A 73 -12.54 2.45 -2.36
N ALA A 74 -11.54 2.41 -3.23
CA ALA A 74 -10.25 3.04 -3.01
C ALA A 74 -10.41 4.55 -2.86
N ALA A 75 -9.64 5.14 -1.95
CA ALA A 75 -9.51 6.58 -1.88
C ALA A 75 -8.69 7.05 -3.10
N ILE A 76 -9.05 8.20 -3.65
CA ILE A 76 -8.27 8.86 -4.71
C ILE A 76 -7.44 9.96 -4.05
N VAL A 77 -6.14 9.93 -4.29
CA VAL A 77 -5.18 10.96 -3.86
C VAL A 77 -4.54 11.55 -5.10
N ASP A 78 -4.49 12.88 -5.17
CA ASP A 78 -3.66 13.57 -6.15
C ASP A 78 -2.20 13.52 -5.70
N TRP A 79 -1.35 12.90 -6.51
CA TRP A 79 0.08 12.82 -6.29
C TRP A 79 0.82 13.35 -7.50
N ASN A 80 1.35 14.58 -7.38
CA ASN A 80 2.05 15.29 -8.46
C ASN A 80 1.22 15.40 -9.75
N GLY A 81 -0.09 15.66 -9.64
CA GLY A 81 -1.01 15.74 -10.78
C GLY A 81 -1.52 14.39 -11.28
N ILE A 82 -1.12 13.28 -10.63
CA ILE A 82 -1.56 11.93 -10.96
C ILE A 82 -2.58 11.47 -9.92
N ALA A 83 -3.80 11.17 -10.39
CA ALA A 83 -4.85 10.58 -9.55
C ALA A 83 -4.50 9.11 -9.23
N LEU A 84 -4.07 8.85 -8.00
CA LEU A 84 -3.72 7.52 -7.52
C LEU A 84 -4.85 6.92 -6.67
N LYS A 85 -5.18 5.66 -6.94
CA LYS A 85 -6.02 4.86 -6.05
C LYS A 85 -5.19 4.25 -4.93
N VAL A 86 -5.58 4.55 -3.70
CA VAL A 86 -4.93 4.04 -2.49
C VAL A 86 -5.97 3.36 -1.59
N LEU A 87 -5.53 2.35 -0.84
CA LEU A 87 -6.39 1.68 0.13
C LEU A 87 -6.81 2.68 1.23
N PRO A 88 -8.11 2.83 1.57
CA PRO A 88 -8.54 3.76 2.61
C PRO A 88 -7.87 3.47 3.96
N LEU A 89 -7.62 4.51 4.76
CA LEU A 89 -6.88 4.39 6.02
C LEU A 89 -7.45 3.31 6.97
N GLU A 90 -8.77 3.21 7.10
CA GLU A 90 -9.45 2.21 7.93
C GLU A 90 -9.20 0.78 7.42
N ARG A 91 -9.10 0.60 6.10
CA ARG A 91 -8.79 -0.69 5.47
C ARG A 91 -7.31 -1.05 5.62
N ILE A 92 -6.42 -0.05 5.60
CA ILE A 92 -5.00 -0.24 5.93
C ILE A 92 -4.85 -0.73 7.38
N ILE A 93 -5.54 -0.10 8.33
CA ILE A 93 -5.53 -0.51 9.75
C ILE A 93 -5.97 -1.97 9.88
N ARG A 94 -7.13 -2.33 9.30
CA ARG A 94 -7.61 -3.72 9.32
C ARG A 94 -6.63 -4.71 8.71
N SER A 95 -5.97 -4.33 7.61
CA SER A 95 -5.00 -5.22 6.98
C SER A 95 -3.78 -5.49 7.87
N LYS A 96 -3.34 -4.46 8.60
CA LYS A 96 -2.24 -4.57 9.56
C LYS A 96 -2.61 -5.35 10.82
N GLU A 97 -3.81 -5.14 11.34
CA GLU A 97 -4.36 -5.92 12.46
C GLU A 97 -4.43 -7.41 12.11
N ALA A 98 -4.86 -7.73 10.88
CA ALA A 98 -4.93 -9.12 10.43
C ALA A 98 -3.57 -9.74 10.12
N ALA A 99 -2.59 -8.95 9.67
CA ALA A 99 -1.23 -9.43 9.39
C ALA A 99 -0.40 -9.63 10.66
N ASP A 100 -0.62 -8.80 11.69
CA ASP A 100 -0.04 -8.88 13.03
C ASP A 100 1.48 -9.20 13.09
N ARG A 101 2.26 -8.55 12.22
CA ARG A 101 3.73 -8.60 12.27
C ARG A 101 4.24 -7.55 13.25
N ASP A 102 5.46 -7.73 13.77
CA ASP A 102 6.08 -6.79 14.72
C ASP A 102 6.05 -5.33 14.21
N LYS A 103 6.44 -5.14 12.94
CA LYS A 103 6.40 -3.83 12.28
C LYS A 103 4.99 -3.27 12.08
N ASP A 104 3.97 -4.14 11.96
CA ASP A 104 2.58 -3.72 11.85
C ASP A 104 2.05 -3.27 13.21
N ARG A 105 2.33 -4.02 14.30
CA ARG A 105 2.03 -3.61 15.67
C ARG A 105 2.64 -2.26 16.02
N ALA A 106 3.89 -2.03 15.62
CA ALA A 106 4.60 -0.78 15.90
C ALA A 106 3.92 0.46 15.29
N VAL A 107 3.32 0.35 14.09
CA VAL A 107 2.72 1.49 13.39
C VAL A 107 1.21 1.66 13.66
N LEU A 108 0.54 0.63 14.19
CA LEU A 108 -0.90 0.65 14.45
C LEU A 108 -1.37 1.79 15.37
N PRO A 109 -0.70 2.10 16.49
CA PRO A 109 -1.10 3.22 17.35
C PRO A 109 -1.19 4.55 16.60
N LEU A 110 -0.18 4.87 15.79
CA LEU A 110 -0.15 6.08 14.98
C LEU A 110 -1.28 6.12 13.96
N LEU A 111 -1.51 5.00 13.25
CA LEU A 111 -2.57 4.93 12.24
C LEU A 111 -3.96 5.15 12.86
N ARG A 112 -4.21 4.54 14.03
CA ARG A 112 -5.47 4.68 14.78
C ARG A 112 -5.69 6.11 15.25
N ASP A 113 -4.64 6.77 15.75
CA ASP A 113 -4.71 8.16 16.20
C ASP A 113 -5.05 9.13 15.05
N ILE A 114 -4.37 8.98 13.90
CA ILE A 114 -4.67 9.78 12.71
C ILE A 114 -6.10 9.53 12.20
N ALA A 115 -6.54 8.27 12.17
CA ALA A 115 -7.91 7.94 11.75
C ALA A 115 -8.96 8.55 12.70
N ALA A 116 -8.75 8.46 14.02
CA ALA A 116 -9.62 9.05 15.03
C ALA A 116 -9.69 10.58 14.89
N SER A 117 -8.55 11.24 14.68
CA SER A 117 -8.45 12.69 14.50
C SER A 117 -9.22 13.17 13.26
N ARG A 118 -9.10 12.46 12.13
CA ARG A 118 -9.88 12.77 10.91
C ARG A 118 -11.39 12.67 11.12
N LYS A 119 -11.83 11.63 11.84
CA LYS A 119 -13.25 11.45 12.14
C LYS A 119 -13.79 12.63 12.95
N LYS A 120 -13.04 13.10 13.96
CA LYS A 120 -13.40 14.29 14.76
C LYS A 120 -13.45 15.57 13.91
N LEU A 121 -12.48 15.78 13.01
CA LEU A 121 -12.46 16.96 12.14
C LEU A 121 -13.63 16.97 11.14
N ARG A 122 -14.05 15.80 10.64
CA ARG A 122 -15.23 15.66 9.77
C ARG A 122 -16.58 15.89 10.48
N ILE A 123 -16.63 15.89 11.81
CA ILE A 123 -17.84 16.17 12.60
C ILE A 123 -18.07 17.69 12.78
N ARG A 124 -17.17 18.55 12.27
CA ARG A 124 -17.28 20.03 12.34
C ARG A 124 -17.74 20.69 11.04
N ARG A 125 -18.44 19.98 10.15
CA ARG A 125 -19.09 20.56 8.96
C ARG A 125 -20.59 20.46 9.07
#